data_AF-A0A938MTI1-F1
#
_entry.id   AF-A0A938MTI1-F1
#
_cell.length_a   1.000
_cell.length_b   1.000
_cell.length_c   1.000
_cell.angle_alpha   90.00
_cell.angle_beta   90.00
_cell.angle_gamma   90.00
#
_symmetry.space_group_name_H-M   'P 1'
#
loop_
_entity.id
_entity.type
_entity.pdbx_description
1 polymer ?
#
loop_
_entity_poly.entity_id
_entity_poly.type
_entity_poly.pdbx_seq_one_letter_code
_entity_poly.pdbx_strand_id
1 'polypeptide(L)'
;MPALSLPPGRRRRRHLHRPTELVRERRQRRVHVELAIQILDGTSGVLGELLGLFSQIGDTFHGDLHKDLKADYILANPPFNISEWGGERLREDVRWKYGTPPVGNANFAWVQHMVHHLAPSGIAGFVLANGSMSTNQSGEGDIRRQLVEHDLVDCMIALPGQLFYTTQIPVCLWFLARSKKNGKFRDRREHMLFIDARKLGQLVDRTHRELTDEEIARIGKTYHAWRGEKGAGKYADVPGFCKSATTEEITGHGFVLTPGRYVGAEEMEDDGEPFDEKMQRLTNTLASQFKESANLEKAIMKNLASLGFSPKEPT
;
A
#
# COMPACT_ATOMS: atom_id res chain seq x y z
N MET A 1 -49.03 69.73 -15.16
CA MET A 1 -49.39 68.30 -15.09
C MET A 1 -48.12 67.46 -15.18
N PRO A 2 -47.95 66.43 -14.34
CA PRO A 2 -46.73 65.63 -14.19
C PRO A 2 -46.74 64.31 -15.00
N ALA A 3 -45.54 63.70 -15.10
CA ALA A 3 -45.21 62.28 -15.34
C ALA A 3 -45.59 61.67 -16.72
N LEU A 4 -44.75 60.90 -17.42
CA LEU A 4 -44.14 59.62 -17.01
C LEU A 4 -42.85 59.28 -17.79
N SER A 5 -41.97 58.60 -17.07
CA SER A 5 -40.63 58.11 -17.37
C SER A 5 -40.59 56.70 -18.01
N LEU A 6 -39.60 56.44 -18.86
CA LEU A 6 -39.10 55.09 -19.21
C LEU A 6 -37.56 55.04 -19.03
N PRO A 7 -36.96 53.88 -18.69
CA PRO A 7 -35.70 53.80 -17.94
C PRO A 7 -34.44 53.79 -18.83
N PRO A 8 -33.26 54.17 -18.31
CA PRO A 8 -31.99 54.00 -19.01
C PRO A 8 -31.49 52.54 -18.93
N GLY A 9 -31.02 52.02 -20.07
CA GLY A 9 -30.48 50.68 -20.21
C GLY A 9 -29.25 50.42 -19.33
N ARG A 10 -29.27 49.29 -18.62
CA ARG A 10 -28.09 48.75 -17.92
C ARG A 10 -27.01 48.38 -18.95
N ARG A 11 -25.89 49.11 -18.93
CA ARG A 11 -24.63 48.67 -19.55
C ARG A 11 -24.20 47.33 -18.93
N ARG A 12 -24.25 46.24 -19.70
CA ARG A 12 -23.57 44.99 -19.33
C ARG A 12 -22.06 45.24 -19.34
N ARG A 13 -21.42 45.24 -18.16
CA ARG A 13 -19.96 45.16 -18.05
C ARG A 13 -19.52 43.84 -18.70
N ARG A 14 -18.83 43.92 -19.84
CA ARG A 14 -18.01 42.80 -20.32
C ARG A 14 -16.84 42.67 -19.34
N HIS A 15 -16.86 41.65 -18.49
CA HIS A 15 -15.67 41.25 -17.76
C HIS A 15 -14.68 40.66 -18.78
N LEU A 16 -13.70 41.46 -19.19
CA LEU A 16 -12.47 40.93 -19.79
C LEU A 16 -11.76 40.13 -18.68
N HIS A 17 -11.73 38.81 -18.80
CA HIS A 17 -10.85 37.98 -17.98
C HIS A 17 -9.39 38.39 -18.25
N ARG A 18 -8.63 38.60 -17.17
CA ARG A 18 -7.21 38.95 -17.26
C ARG A 18 -6.42 37.77 -17.87
N PRO A 19 -5.45 38.02 -18.77
CA PRO A 19 -4.64 36.97 -19.42
C PRO A 19 -3.84 36.07 -18.45
N THR A 20 -3.71 36.46 -17.19
CA THR A 20 -2.98 35.72 -16.15
C THR A 20 -3.75 34.55 -15.53
N GLU A 21 -5.09 34.52 -15.61
CA GLU A 21 -5.89 33.38 -15.16
C GLU A 21 -5.88 32.24 -16.17
N LEU A 22 -5.99 32.54 -17.47
CA LEU A 22 -5.91 31.53 -18.54
C LEU A 22 -4.54 30.85 -18.65
N VAL A 23 -3.45 31.53 -18.26
CA VAL A 23 -2.10 30.93 -18.24
C VAL A 23 -1.90 30.05 -17.00
N ARG A 24 -2.60 30.32 -15.89
CA ARG A 24 -2.66 29.41 -14.73
C ARG A 24 -3.51 28.17 -15.05
N GLU A 25 -4.66 28.34 -15.69
CA GLU A 25 -5.51 27.23 -16.18
C GLU A 25 -4.81 26.35 -17.22
N ARG A 26 -3.98 26.93 -18.10
CA ARG A 26 -3.21 26.15 -19.09
C ARG A 26 -1.96 25.48 -18.52
N ARG A 27 -1.42 25.94 -17.38
CA ARG A 27 -0.36 25.24 -16.63
C ARG A 27 -0.90 24.11 -15.74
N GLN A 28 -2.21 24.09 -15.47
CA GLN A 28 -2.90 23.02 -14.75
C GLN A 28 -3.23 21.79 -15.64
N ARG A 29 -2.96 21.86 -16.95
CA ARG A 29 -3.13 20.75 -17.92
C ARG A 29 -1.90 19.86 -18.11
N ARG A 30 -1.04 19.72 -17.10
CA ARG A 30 0.04 18.71 -17.06
C ARG A 30 0.30 18.23 -15.64
N VAL A 31 -0.70 17.60 -15.03
CA VAL A 31 -0.62 16.45 -14.07
C VAL A 31 -2.08 16.02 -13.89
N HIS A 32 -2.59 15.14 -14.75
CA HIS A 32 -3.84 14.42 -14.47
C HIS A 32 -3.48 12.94 -14.55
N VAL A 33 -3.13 12.36 -13.41
CA VAL A 33 -3.39 10.95 -13.15
C VAL A 33 -4.45 10.98 -12.08
N GLU A 34 -5.69 11.02 -12.54
CA GLU A 34 -6.85 10.86 -11.69
C GLU A 34 -6.83 9.45 -11.10
N LEU A 35 -7.04 9.44 -9.80
CA LEU A 35 -7.30 8.29 -8.95
C LEU A 35 -8.39 7.42 -9.60
N ALA A 36 -8.02 6.23 -10.06
CA ALA A 36 -8.99 5.29 -10.62
C ALA A 36 -8.60 3.86 -10.24
N ILE A 37 -8.64 3.54 -8.94
CA ILE A 37 -9.18 2.26 -8.47
C ILE A 37 -9.99 2.58 -7.20
N GLN A 38 -11.32 2.58 -7.37
CA GLN A 38 -12.32 2.74 -6.33
C GLN A 38 -12.24 1.59 -5.32
N ILE A 39 -12.40 1.93 -4.03
CA ILE A 39 -13.55 1.52 -3.21
C ILE A 39 -13.43 2.23 -1.84
N LEU A 40 -14.41 3.11 -1.55
CA LEU A 40 -15.16 3.27 -0.29
C LEU A 40 -15.89 4.65 -0.27
N ASP A 41 -17.17 4.58 0.12
CA ASP A 41 -18.20 5.62 0.30
C ASP A 41 -18.86 6.26 -0.94
N GLY A 42 -20.16 5.96 -1.09
CA GLY A 42 -21.05 6.26 -2.23
C GLY A 42 -21.31 7.74 -2.54
N THR A 43 -20.49 8.66 -2.05
CA THR A 43 -20.59 10.10 -2.34
C THR A 43 -19.71 10.52 -3.52
N SER A 44 -18.65 9.78 -3.85
CA SER A 44 -17.67 10.19 -4.88
C SER A 44 -18.08 9.87 -6.32
N GLY A 45 -18.99 8.90 -6.54
CA GLY A 45 -19.50 8.57 -7.88
C GLY A 45 -20.30 9.71 -8.53
N VAL A 46 -20.98 10.51 -7.71
CA VAL A 46 -21.82 11.63 -8.16
C VAL A 46 -20.98 12.80 -8.69
N LEU A 47 -19.78 12.99 -8.15
CA LEU A 47 -18.86 14.07 -8.55
C LEU A 47 -18.20 13.84 -9.92
N GLY A 48 -17.91 12.58 -10.28
CA GLY A 48 -17.32 12.23 -11.58
C GLY A 48 -18.27 12.44 -12.77
N GLU A 49 -19.56 12.11 -12.59
CA GLU A 49 -20.61 12.42 -13.57
C GLU A 49 -20.82 13.94 -13.73
N LEU A 50 -20.78 14.68 -12.61
CA LEU A 50 -20.92 16.14 -12.62
C LEU A 50 -19.77 16.87 -13.33
N LEU A 51 -18.57 16.27 -13.37
CA LEU A 51 -17.39 16.82 -14.04
C LEU A 51 -17.20 16.32 -15.49
N GLY A 52 -18.03 15.38 -15.96
CA GLY A 52 -17.95 14.84 -17.33
C GLY A 52 -16.67 14.07 -17.64
N LEU A 53 -16.02 13.52 -16.61
CA LEU A 53 -14.72 12.84 -16.71
C LEU A 53 -14.83 11.40 -17.22
N PHE A 54 -15.99 10.76 -17.05
CA PHE A 54 -16.28 9.41 -17.54
C PHE A 54 -17.66 9.33 -18.18
N SER A 55 -17.78 8.63 -19.30
CA SER A 55 -19.05 8.47 -20.01
C SER A 55 -19.93 7.36 -19.44
N GLN A 56 -19.34 6.40 -18.71
CA GLN A 56 -20.01 5.21 -18.17
C GLN A 56 -19.24 4.68 -16.94
N ILE A 57 -19.98 4.09 -15.99
CA ILE A 57 -19.43 3.34 -14.84
C ILE A 57 -19.27 1.86 -15.26
N GLY A 58 -18.15 1.23 -14.89
CA GLY A 58 -17.85 -0.16 -15.28
C GLY A 58 -17.08 -0.93 -14.21
N ASP A 59 -17.08 -2.26 -14.34
CA ASP A 59 -16.29 -3.17 -13.51
C ASP A 59 -14.88 -3.32 -14.07
N THR A 60 -13.84 -3.20 -13.23
CA THR A 60 -12.44 -3.20 -13.69
C THR A 60 -12.01 -4.52 -14.33
N PHE A 61 -12.59 -5.64 -13.91
CA PHE A 61 -12.20 -6.96 -14.42
C PHE A 61 -13.05 -7.41 -15.59
N HIS A 62 -14.37 -7.31 -15.49
CA HIS A 62 -15.32 -7.87 -16.45
C HIS A 62 -15.84 -6.86 -17.48
N GLY A 63 -15.65 -5.56 -17.22
CA GLY A 63 -16.15 -4.46 -18.03
C GLY A 63 -15.12 -3.36 -18.23
N ASP A 64 -13.85 -3.72 -18.39
CA ASP A 64 -12.77 -2.76 -18.60
C ASP A 64 -13.05 -1.87 -19.82
N LEU A 65 -13.38 -0.61 -19.56
CA LEU A 65 -13.68 0.41 -20.57
C LEU A 65 -12.41 0.99 -21.22
N HIS A 66 -11.23 0.64 -20.70
CA HIS A 66 -9.95 1.24 -21.04
C HIS A 66 -8.89 0.19 -21.41
N LYS A 67 -9.30 -0.87 -22.12
CA LYS A 67 -8.45 -2.02 -22.49
C LYS A 67 -7.08 -1.65 -23.08
N ASP A 68 -7.06 -0.65 -23.95
CA ASP A 68 -5.83 -0.21 -24.65
C ASP A 68 -5.06 0.91 -23.92
N LEU A 69 -5.60 1.42 -22.81
CA LEU A 69 -4.97 2.51 -22.05
C LEU A 69 -3.60 2.06 -21.55
N LYS A 70 -2.61 2.93 -21.76
CA LYS A 70 -1.27 2.84 -21.20
C LYS A 70 -0.97 4.12 -20.41
N ALA A 71 -1.03 4.01 -19.10
CA ALA A 71 -0.86 5.11 -18.16
C ALA A 71 0.60 5.31 -17.77
N ASP A 72 1.03 6.58 -17.71
CA ASP A 72 2.34 6.95 -17.16
C ASP A 72 2.41 6.74 -15.64
N TYR A 73 1.28 6.95 -14.96
CA TYR A 73 1.17 6.71 -13.52
C TYR A 73 -0.14 6.02 -13.19
N ILE A 74 -0.11 5.13 -12.20
CA ILE A 74 -1.31 4.52 -11.60
C ILE A 74 -1.21 4.68 -10.09
N LEU A 75 -2.27 5.17 -9.47
CA LEU A 75 -2.41 5.30 -8.02
C LEU A 75 -3.72 4.63 -7.61
N ALA A 76 -3.64 3.69 -6.67
CA ALA A 76 -4.79 2.83 -6.37
C ALA A 76 -4.86 2.36 -4.91
N ASN A 77 -6.08 2.21 -4.40
CA ASN A 77 -6.38 1.50 -3.16
C ASN A 77 -7.45 0.45 -3.45
N PRO A 78 -7.10 -0.67 -4.11
CA PRO A 78 -8.06 -1.71 -4.42
C PRO A 78 -8.62 -2.34 -3.14
N PRO A 79 -9.85 -2.88 -3.18
CA PRO A 79 -10.40 -3.65 -2.09
C PRO A 79 -9.55 -4.91 -1.82
N PHE A 80 -9.28 -5.19 -0.55
CA PHE A 80 -8.38 -6.26 -0.14
C PHE A 80 -9.10 -7.62 -0.08
N ASN A 81 -8.42 -8.68 -0.53
CA ASN A 81 -8.84 -10.08 -0.34
C ASN A 81 -10.26 -10.41 -0.82
N ILE A 82 -10.73 -9.78 -1.90
CA ILE A 82 -12.03 -10.14 -2.50
C ILE A 82 -11.95 -11.56 -3.05
N SER A 83 -12.82 -12.45 -2.57
CA SER A 83 -13.03 -13.79 -3.13
C SER A 83 -14.01 -13.79 -4.31
N GLU A 84 -15.10 -13.02 -4.22
CA GLU A 84 -16.16 -12.97 -5.22
C GLU A 84 -15.87 -11.97 -6.35
N TRP A 85 -14.66 -12.00 -6.93
CA TRP A 85 -14.26 -11.09 -8.03
C TRP A 85 -14.51 -11.69 -9.42
N GLY A 86 -15.09 -12.89 -9.50
CA GLY A 86 -15.42 -13.56 -10.76
C GLY A 86 -14.22 -14.17 -11.50
N GLY A 87 -13.13 -14.49 -10.80
CA GLY A 87 -11.88 -14.99 -11.39
C GLY A 87 -12.01 -16.25 -12.26
N GLU A 88 -13.05 -17.07 -12.04
CA GLU A 88 -13.33 -18.27 -12.85
C GLU A 88 -13.59 -17.92 -14.32
N ARG A 89 -14.20 -16.76 -14.61
CA ARG A 89 -14.49 -16.32 -15.97
C ARG A 89 -13.27 -15.71 -16.67
N LEU A 90 -12.19 -15.49 -15.93
CA LEU A 90 -11.02 -14.74 -16.38
C LEU A 90 -9.75 -15.60 -16.40
N ARG A 91 -9.84 -16.94 -16.32
CA ARG A 91 -8.66 -17.82 -16.22
C ARG A 91 -7.64 -17.62 -17.34
N GLU A 92 -8.10 -17.27 -18.54
CA GLU A 92 -7.31 -17.06 -19.75
C GLU A 92 -7.14 -15.57 -20.14
N ASP A 93 -7.44 -14.65 -19.23
CA ASP A 93 -7.34 -13.21 -19.50
C ASP A 93 -5.89 -12.79 -19.82
N VAL A 94 -5.73 -11.97 -20.86
CA VAL A 94 -4.44 -11.48 -21.37
C VAL A 94 -3.62 -10.70 -20.33
N ARG A 95 -4.26 -10.23 -19.25
CA ARG A 95 -3.60 -9.52 -18.15
C ARG A 95 -2.73 -10.45 -17.29
N TRP A 96 -2.99 -11.76 -17.26
CA TRP A 96 -2.31 -12.74 -16.38
C TRP A 96 -0.95 -13.22 -16.90
N LYS A 97 -0.10 -12.29 -17.32
CA LYS A 97 1.22 -12.58 -17.90
C LYS A 97 2.16 -13.30 -16.94
N TYR A 98 2.03 -13.10 -15.63
CA TYR A 98 2.94 -13.61 -14.60
C TYR A 98 2.34 -14.79 -13.82
N GLY A 99 1.24 -15.36 -14.33
CA GLY A 99 0.50 -16.47 -13.74
C GLY A 99 -0.94 -16.09 -13.42
N THR A 100 -1.85 -17.06 -13.53
CA THR A 100 -3.29 -16.81 -13.29
C THR A 100 -3.57 -16.61 -11.80
N PRO A 101 -4.14 -15.46 -11.39
CA PRO A 101 -4.52 -15.22 -9.99
C PRO A 101 -5.49 -16.28 -9.45
N PRO A 102 -5.46 -16.54 -8.13
CA PRO A 102 -6.40 -17.47 -7.52
C PRO A 102 -7.83 -16.94 -7.59
N VAL A 103 -8.79 -17.83 -7.87
CA VAL A 103 -10.21 -17.47 -7.96
C VAL A 103 -10.74 -16.88 -6.65
N GLY A 104 -10.23 -17.36 -5.51
CA GLY A 104 -10.63 -16.88 -4.18
C GLY A 104 -9.91 -15.62 -3.67
N ASN A 105 -9.02 -14.98 -4.44
CA ASN A 105 -8.38 -13.73 -3.99
C ASN A 105 -7.95 -12.83 -5.17
N ALA A 106 -8.53 -11.62 -5.24
CA ALA A 106 -8.26 -10.63 -6.29
C ALA A 106 -6.92 -9.89 -6.16
N ASN A 107 -6.15 -10.02 -5.07
CA ASN A 107 -4.97 -9.19 -4.83
C ASN A 107 -3.98 -9.17 -6.00
N PHE A 108 -3.54 -10.35 -6.47
CA PHE A 108 -2.62 -10.42 -7.61
C PHE A 108 -3.32 -10.20 -8.97
N ALA A 109 -4.65 -10.23 -9.01
CA ALA A 109 -5.40 -9.77 -10.17
C ALA A 109 -5.29 -8.25 -10.32
N TRP A 110 -5.41 -7.50 -9.22
CA TRP A 110 -5.19 -6.04 -9.22
C TRP A 110 -3.77 -5.68 -9.64
N VAL A 111 -2.76 -6.35 -9.09
CA VAL A 111 -1.35 -6.11 -9.42
C VAL A 111 -1.10 -6.29 -10.91
N GLN A 112 -1.54 -7.41 -11.48
CA GLN A 112 -1.32 -7.70 -12.89
C GLN A 112 -2.15 -6.81 -13.82
N HIS A 113 -3.37 -6.43 -13.41
CA HIS A 113 -4.17 -5.43 -14.11
C HIS A 113 -3.42 -4.09 -14.21
N MET A 114 -2.87 -3.59 -13.09
CA MET A 114 -2.07 -2.37 -13.10
C MET A 114 -0.82 -2.51 -13.98
N VAL A 115 -0.09 -3.63 -13.90
CA VAL A 115 1.06 -3.88 -14.79
C VAL A 115 0.66 -3.86 -16.27
N HIS A 116 -0.50 -4.44 -16.61
CA HIS A 116 -1.01 -4.46 -17.98
C HIS A 116 -1.26 -3.05 -18.52
N HIS A 117 -1.81 -2.15 -17.71
CA HIS A 117 -2.12 -0.78 -18.12
C HIS A 117 -0.98 0.22 -17.94
N LEU A 118 0.19 -0.17 -17.43
CA LEU A 118 1.34 0.74 -17.37
C LEU A 118 2.01 0.92 -18.74
N ALA A 119 2.28 2.17 -19.10
CA ALA A 119 3.14 2.53 -20.22
C ALA A 119 4.57 2.00 -20.03
N PRO A 120 5.40 1.88 -21.08
CA PRO A 120 6.75 1.29 -20.97
C PRO A 120 7.68 1.94 -19.93
N SER A 121 7.49 3.23 -19.63
CA SER A 121 8.20 3.95 -18.57
C SER A 121 7.31 4.33 -17.38
N GLY A 122 6.12 3.72 -17.30
CA GLY A 122 5.12 4.02 -16.30
C GLY A 122 5.43 3.44 -14.93
N ILE A 123 4.86 4.07 -13.90
CA ILE A 123 5.03 3.71 -12.48
C ILE A 123 3.66 3.54 -11.83
N ALA A 124 3.45 2.48 -11.04
CA ALA A 124 2.27 2.34 -10.20
C ALA A 124 2.64 2.46 -8.73
N GLY A 125 1.76 3.04 -7.92
CA GLY A 125 1.82 3.02 -6.46
C GLY A 125 0.46 2.63 -5.91
N PHE A 126 0.38 1.56 -5.14
CA PHE A 126 -0.91 1.08 -4.65
C PHE A 126 -0.84 0.37 -3.30
N VAL A 127 -1.99 0.31 -2.64
CA VAL A 127 -2.13 -0.30 -1.31
C VAL A 127 -2.59 -1.75 -1.44
N LEU A 128 -2.01 -2.65 -0.66
CA LEU A 128 -2.53 -4.01 -0.44
C LEU A 128 -2.36 -4.40 1.03
N ALA A 129 -3.10 -5.42 1.48
CA ALA A 129 -2.86 -6.04 2.78
C ALA A 129 -1.45 -6.65 2.85
N ASN A 130 -0.83 -6.62 4.04
CA ASN A 130 0.54 -7.11 4.26
C ASN A 130 0.77 -8.56 3.81
N GLY A 131 -0.28 -9.40 3.83
CA GLY A 131 -0.19 -10.79 3.36
C GLY A 131 0.31 -10.93 1.92
N SER A 132 0.06 -9.94 1.05
CA SER A 132 0.52 -9.93 -0.35
C SER A 132 2.04 -10.06 -0.49
N MET A 133 2.81 -9.60 0.51
CA MET A 133 4.27 -9.62 0.48
C MET A 133 4.87 -11.01 0.72
N SER A 134 4.13 -11.95 1.31
CA SER A 134 4.70 -13.21 1.80
C SER A 134 3.86 -14.46 1.55
N THR A 135 2.58 -14.32 1.18
CA THR A 135 1.68 -15.46 0.92
C THR A 135 2.27 -16.40 -0.15
N ASN A 136 2.24 -17.70 0.13
CA ASN A 136 2.51 -18.76 -0.85
C ASN A 136 1.25 -19.58 -1.14
N GLN A 137 0.09 -19.12 -0.67
CA GLN A 137 -1.17 -19.81 -0.90
C GLN A 137 -1.58 -19.68 -2.36
N SER A 138 -2.16 -20.75 -2.90
CA SER A 138 -2.88 -20.72 -4.18
C SER A 138 -2.09 -20.13 -5.37
N GLY A 139 -0.77 -20.32 -5.40
CA GLY A 139 0.11 -19.86 -6.49
C GLY A 139 0.53 -18.38 -6.43
N GLU A 140 0.09 -17.61 -5.43
CA GLU A 140 0.45 -16.18 -5.30
C GLU A 140 1.96 -15.96 -5.14
N GLY A 141 2.66 -16.90 -4.51
CA GLY A 141 4.12 -16.87 -4.38
C GLY A 141 4.83 -16.95 -5.73
N ASP A 142 4.32 -17.73 -6.67
CA ASP A 142 4.88 -17.84 -8.02
C ASP A 142 4.66 -16.56 -8.83
N ILE A 143 3.48 -15.95 -8.72
CA ILE A 143 3.20 -14.66 -9.37
C ILE A 143 4.14 -13.58 -8.82
N ARG A 144 4.31 -13.53 -7.49
CA ARG A 144 5.23 -12.59 -6.85
C ARG A 144 6.67 -12.79 -7.30
N ARG A 145 7.15 -14.04 -7.37
CA ARG A 145 8.46 -14.38 -7.93
C ARG A 145 8.60 -13.83 -9.34
N GLN A 146 7.62 -14.11 -10.22
CA GLN A 146 7.65 -13.63 -11.61
C GLN A 146 7.71 -12.09 -11.71
N LEU A 147 6.98 -11.37 -10.85
CA LEU A 147 7.05 -9.90 -10.82
C LEU A 147 8.44 -9.37 -10.42
N VAL A 148 9.13 -10.06 -9.51
CA VAL A 148 10.49 -9.72 -9.08
C VAL A 148 11.51 -10.07 -10.16
N GLU A 149 11.44 -11.28 -10.72
CA GLU A 149 12.35 -11.76 -11.77
C GLU A 149 12.24 -10.94 -13.05
N HIS A 150 11.05 -10.41 -13.36
CA HIS A 150 10.84 -9.45 -14.45
C HIS A 150 11.19 -8.00 -14.08
N ASP A 151 11.78 -7.76 -12.91
CA ASP A 151 12.29 -6.47 -12.43
C ASP A 151 11.20 -5.38 -12.38
N LEU A 152 9.96 -5.76 -12.03
CA LEU A 152 8.82 -4.84 -12.04
C LEU A 152 8.59 -4.17 -10.69
N VAL A 153 8.94 -4.83 -9.59
CA VAL A 153 8.75 -4.29 -8.23
C VAL A 153 9.89 -3.32 -7.92
N ASP A 154 9.58 -2.04 -7.73
CA ASP A 154 10.56 -0.96 -7.51
C ASP A 154 10.77 -0.67 -6.02
N CYS A 155 9.70 -0.63 -5.23
CA CYS A 155 9.77 -0.37 -3.79
C CYS A 155 8.61 -1.05 -3.03
N MET A 156 8.92 -1.49 -1.82
CA MET A 156 8.00 -2.09 -0.86
C MET A 156 8.03 -1.32 0.45
N ILE A 157 6.86 -0.88 0.92
CA ILE A 157 6.74 -0.14 2.18
C ILE A 157 5.75 -0.86 3.08
N ALA A 158 6.17 -1.31 4.26
CA ALA A 158 5.27 -1.83 5.27
C ALA A 158 4.81 -0.66 6.14
N LEU A 159 3.49 -0.41 6.17
CA LEU A 159 2.93 0.69 6.95
C LEU A 159 2.52 0.24 8.36
N PRO A 160 2.35 1.18 9.30
CA PRO A 160 1.74 0.89 10.58
C PRO A 160 0.36 0.25 10.45
N GLY A 161 -0.03 -0.53 11.46
CA GLY A 161 -1.44 -0.90 11.64
C GLY A 161 -2.27 0.33 12.00
N GLN A 162 -3.60 0.16 12.05
CA GLN A 162 -4.54 1.18 12.55
C GLN A 162 -4.61 2.48 11.71
N LEU A 163 -4.14 2.46 10.45
CA LEU A 163 -4.27 3.61 9.55
C LEU A 163 -5.66 3.75 8.92
N PHE A 164 -6.44 2.66 8.85
CA PHE A 164 -7.79 2.70 8.28
C PHE A 164 -8.84 2.78 9.37
N TYR A 165 -9.85 3.63 9.16
CA TYR A 165 -10.98 3.76 10.08
C TYR A 165 -11.88 2.52 10.15
N THR A 166 -11.86 1.69 9.11
CA THR A 166 -12.78 0.55 8.95
C THR A 166 -12.12 -0.80 9.24
N THR A 167 -10.78 -0.87 9.33
CA THR A 167 -10.07 -2.11 9.59
C THR A 167 -8.71 -1.86 10.25
N GLN A 168 -8.34 -2.76 11.17
CA GLN A 168 -7.01 -2.75 11.79
C GLN A 168 -5.97 -3.54 10.99
N ILE A 169 -6.35 -4.13 9.85
CA ILE A 169 -5.45 -4.90 9.00
C ILE A 169 -4.29 -3.99 8.56
N PRO A 170 -3.04 -4.34 8.88
CA PRO A 170 -1.90 -3.58 8.43
C PRO A 170 -1.69 -3.78 6.93
N VAL A 171 -1.32 -2.70 6.26
CA VAL A 171 -1.16 -2.66 4.81
C VAL A 171 0.28 -2.35 4.41
N CYS A 172 0.55 -2.57 3.15
CA CYS A 172 1.79 -2.21 2.49
C CYS A 172 1.51 -1.38 1.26
N LEU A 173 2.49 -0.56 0.88
CA LEU A 173 2.54 0.08 -0.42
C LEU A 173 3.45 -0.73 -1.34
N TRP A 174 2.93 -1.03 -2.51
CA TRP A 174 3.69 -1.56 -3.64
C TRP A 174 3.95 -0.43 -4.62
N PHE A 175 5.21 -0.31 -5.03
CA PHE A 175 5.58 0.50 -6.17
C PHE A 175 6.07 -0.41 -7.29
N LEU A 176 5.50 -0.25 -8.47
CA LEU A 176 5.93 -0.94 -9.68
C LEU A 176 6.51 0.05 -10.67
N ALA A 177 7.53 -0.37 -11.42
CA ALA A 177 8.07 0.37 -12.55
C ALA A 177 8.20 -0.56 -13.75
N ARG A 178 7.64 -0.17 -14.91
CA ARG A 178 7.79 -0.96 -16.15
C ARG A 178 9.21 -0.96 -16.70
N SER A 179 9.99 0.05 -16.31
CA SER A 179 11.42 0.11 -16.58
C SER A 179 12.14 0.87 -15.45
N LYS A 180 13.09 0.19 -14.80
CA LYS A 180 13.99 0.80 -13.81
C LYS A 180 15.19 1.52 -14.44
N LYS A 181 15.38 1.37 -15.74
CA LYS A 181 16.33 2.13 -16.57
C LYS A 181 15.57 2.93 -17.63
N ASN A 182 15.05 4.08 -17.23
CA ASN A 182 14.15 4.90 -18.06
C ASN A 182 14.76 6.23 -18.50
N GLY A 183 16.07 6.44 -18.29
CA GLY A 183 16.79 7.66 -18.65
C GLY A 183 16.46 8.90 -17.80
N LYS A 184 15.50 8.84 -16.88
CA LYS A 184 15.12 9.94 -15.98
C LYS A 184 15.83 9.87 -14.63
N PHE A 185 16.11 8.66 -14.19
CA PHE A 185 16.63 8.33 -12.86
C PHE A 185 17.90 7.50 -12.97
N ARG A 186 18.57 7.23 -11.84
CA ARG A 186 19.69 6.27 -11.83
C ARG A 186 19.21 4.89 -12.30
N ASP A 187 20.13 4.05 -12.76
CA ASP A 187 19.84 2.64 -13.03
C ASP A 187 19.60 1.92 -11.69
N ARG A 188 18.46 1.24 -11.60
CA ARG A 188 18.01 0.49 -10.40
C ARG A 188 17.61 -0.94 -10.74
N ARG A 189 17.98 -1.41 -11.94
CA ARG A 189 17.72 -2.81 -12.31
C ARG A 189 18.32 -3.74 -11.26
N GLU A 190 17.64 -4.85 -11.02
CA GLU A 190 18.06 -5.89 -10.07
C GLU A 190 18.11 -5.41 -8.61
N HIS A 191 17.54 -4.24 -8.32
CA HIS A 191 17.45 -3.69 -6.98
C HIS A 191 16.02 -3.33 -6.63
N MET A 192 15.65 -3.50 -5.37
CA MET A 192 14.38 -3.05 -4.82
C MET A 192 14.62 -2.33 -3.50
N LEU A 193 13.87 -1.26 -3.28
CA LEU A 193 13.89 -0.57 -1.99
C LEU A 193 12.89 -1.22 -1.04
N PHE A 194 13.33 -1.49 0.17
CA PHE A 194 12.48 -1.87 1.28
C PHE A 194 12.46 -0.74 2.31
N ILE A 195 11.26 -0.33 2.73
CA ILE A 195 11.06 0.64 3.82
C ILE A 195 10.15 0.01 4.88
N ASP A 196 10.64 -0.07 6.11
CA ASP A 196 9.85 -0.48 7.26
C ASP A 196 9.35 0.74 8.02
N ALA A 197 8.11 1.14 7.75
CA ALA A 197 7.45 2.25 8.41
C ALA A 197 6.54 1.79 9.56
N ARG A 198 6.52 0.51 9.93
CA ARG A 198 5.54 -0.06 10.88
C ARG A 198 5.54 0.60 12.26
N LYS A 199 6.69 1.14 12.68
CA LYS A 199 6.86 1.83 13.97
C LYS A 199 6.49 3.32 13.93
N LEU A 200 6.27 3.88 12.75
CA LEU A 200 5.93 5.31 12.58
C LEU A 200 4.47 5.59 12.96
N GLY A 201 4.12 6.86 13.01
CA GLY A 201 2.78 7.35 13.26
C GLY A 201 2.48 7.57 14.74
N GLN A 202 1.42 8.34 14.99
CA GLN A 202 0.94 8.68 16.31
C GLN A 202 -0.52 8.28 16.45
N LEU A 203 -0.90 7.83 17.65
CA LEU A 203 -2.30 7.57 17.96
C LEU A 203 -3.03 8.92 18.03
N VAL A 204 -3.98 9.12 17.14
CA VAL A 204 -4.86 10.29 17.16
C VAL A 204 -6.12 10.05 17.99
N ASP A 205 -6.48 8.77 18.16
CA ASP A 205 -7.45 8.30 19.12
C ASP A 205 -7.05 6.91 19.67
N ARG A 206 -7.97 6.23 20.38
CA ARG A 206 -7.69 4.93 21.02
C ARG A 206 -7.40 3.79 20.03
N THR A 207 -7.79 3.94 18.77
CA THR A 207 -7.83 2.88 17.77
C THR A 207 -7.19 3.25 16.43
N HIS A 208 -6.94 4.53 16.17
CA HIS A 208 -6.43 5.02 14.89
C HIS A 208 -5.09 5.73 15.04
N ARG A 209 -4.25 5.51 14.03
CA ARG A 209 -2.93 6.07 13.90
C ARG A 209 -2.89 6.95 12.66
N GLU A 210 -2.18 8.07 12.75
CA GLU A 210 -1.87 8.91 11.60
C GLU A 210 -0.35 9.08 11.48
N LEU A 211 0.13 9.09 10.24
CA LEU A 211 1.52 9.47 9.95
C LEU A 211 1.62 11.00 9.97
N THR A 212 2.66 11.54 10.61
CA THR A 212 2.89 12.98 10.56
C THR A 212 3.42 13.41 9.20
N ASP A 213 3.30 14.69 8.86
CA ASP A 213 3.85 15.25 7.63
C ASP A 213 5.37 15.02 7.53
N GLU A 214 6.09 15.07 8.65
CA GLU A 214 7.52 14.79 8.72
C GLU A 214 7.84 13.32 8.42
N GLU A 215 7.02 12.38 8.89
CA GLU A 215 7.18 10.95 8.63
C GLU A 215 6.89 10.62 7.16
N ILE A 216 5.82 11.18 6.60
CA ILE A 216 5.50 11.07 5.17
C ILE A 216 6.65 11.65 4.33
N ALA A 217 7.15 12.82 4.71
CA ALA A 217 8.27 13.46 4.05
C ALA A 217 9.56 12.62 4.17
N ARG A 218 9.82 11.97 5.31
CA ARG A 218 10.96 11.08 5.51
C ARG A 218 10.88 9.87 4.56
N ILE A 219 9.72 9.21 4.49
CA ILE A 219 9.50 8.08 3.57
C ILE A 219 9.70 8.54 2.12
N GLY A 220 9.04 9.63 1.72
CA GLY A 220 9.13 10.18 0.37
C GLY A 220 10.57 10.55 -0.02
N LYS A 221 11.27 11.31 0.82
CA LYS A 221 12.68 11.69 0.59
C LYS A 221 13.58 10.46 0.45
N THR A 222 13.36 9.44 1.26
CA THR A 222 14.12 8.18 1.19
C THR A 222 13.94 7.50 -0.17
N TYR A 223 12.70 7.38 -0.63
CA TYR A 223 12.42 6.82 -1.96
C TYR A 223 12.98 7.70 -3.09
N HIS A 224 12.84 9.02 -3.03
CA HIS A 224 13.38 9.93 -4.05
C HIS A 224 14.92 9.90 -4.12
N ALA A 225 15.58 9.87 -2.96
CA ALA A 225 17.04 9.73 -2.88
C ALA A 225 17.49 8.39 -3.45
N TRP A 226 16.84 7.29 -3.04
CA TRP A 226 17.11 5.96 -3.58
C TRP A 226 16.81 5.89 -5.08
N ARG A 227 15.76 6.55 -5.57
CA ARG A 227 15.41 6.58 -6.99
C ARG A 227 16.44 7.34 -7.81
N GLY A 228 17.24 8.21 -7.20
CA GLY A 228 18.23 9.05 -7.88
C GLY A 228 17.60 10.30 -8.50
N GLU A 229 16.62 10.89 -7.83
CA GLU A 229 15.97 12.12 -8.28
C GLU A 229 16.86 13.35 -8.06
N LYS A 230 16.84 14.29 -9.01
CA LYS A 230 17.69 15.48 -8.95
C LYS A 230 17.31 16.33 -7.72
N GLY A 231 18.29 16.58 -6.85
CA GLY A 231 18.10 17.36 -5.62
C GLY A 231 17.59 16.56 -4.42
N ALA A 232 17.39 15.24 -4.54
CA ALA A 232 16.92 14.39 -3.44
C ALA A 232 18.02 13.98 -2.44
N GLY A 233 19.28 14.35 -2.69
CA GLY A 233 20.43 13.98 -1.84
C GLY A 233 21.00 12.60 -2.16
N LYS A 234 21.93 12.14 -1.32
CA LYS A 234 22.53 10.80 -1.42
C LYS A 234 21.71 9.81 -0.60
N TYR A 235 21.45 8.64 -1.18
CA TYR A 235 20.84 7.52 -0.47
C TYR A 235 21.88 6.76 0.38
N ALA A 236 21.43 6.26 1.52
CA ALA A 236 22.13 5.27 2.34
C ALA A 236 21.10 4.34 2.99
N ASP A 237 21.49 3.08 3.20
CA ASP A 237 20.71 2.15 4.00
C ASP A 237 20.69 2.61 5.47
N VAL A 238 19.57 2.38 6.15
CA VAL A 238 19.38 2.74 7.56
C VAL A 238 18.81 1.53 8.29
N PRO A 239 19.56 0.92 9.23
CA PRO A 239 19.11 -0.23 10.01
C PRO A 239 17.73 0.02 10.64
N GLY A 240 16.84 -0.97 10.49
CA GLY A 240 15.46 -0.94 10.94
C GLY A 240 14.51 0.02 10.20
N PHE A 241 14.99 0.78 9.20
CA PHE A 241 14.16 1.72 8.44
C PHE A 241 14.16 1.47 6.93
N CYS A 242 15.31 1.42 6.27
CA CYS A 242 15.34 1.20 4.82
C CYS A 242 16.58 0.46 4.33
N LYS A 243 16.41 -0.34 3.27
CA LYS A 243 17.52 -1.05 2.61
C LYS A 243 17.25 -1.24 1.13
N SER A 244 18.27 -1.04 0.31
CA SER A 244 18.28 -1.45 -1.10
C SER A 244 18.81 -2.87 -1.22
N ALA A 245 17.95 -3.86 -1.44
CA ALA A 245 18.37 -5.25 -1.61
C ALA A 245 18.46 -5.63 -3.10
N THR A 246 19.36 -6.56 -3.42
CA THR A 246 19.49 -7.10 -4.78
C THR A 246 18.52 -8.23 -5.04
N THR A 247 18.23 -8.52 -6.31
CA THR A 247 17.40 -9.67 -6.71
C THR A 247 17.94 -10.98 -6.12
N GLU A 248 19.26 -11.16 -6.04
CA GLU A 248 19.88 -12.35 -5.46
C GLU A 248 19.58 -12.49 -3.96
N GLU A 249 19.66 -11.39 -3.20
CA GLU A 249 19.27 -11.37 -1.78
C GLU A 249 17.79 -11.74 -1.61
N ILE A 250 16.93 -11.21 -2.47
CA ILE A 250 15.48 -11.48 -2.46
C ILE A 250 15.20 -12.95 -2.83
N THR A 251 15.93 -13.52 -3.78
CA THR A 251 15.86 -14.94 -4.12
C THR A 251 16.28 -15.81 -2.93
N GLY A 252 17.35 -15.44 -2.22
CA GLY A 252 17.78 -16.11 -0.98
C GLY A 252 16.72 -16.11 0.13
N HIS A 253 15.83 -15.12 0.13
CA HIS A 253 14.68 -15.04 1.04
C HIS A 253 13.38 -15.66 0.49
N GLY A 254 13.45 -16.39 -0.63
CA GLY A 254 12.30 -17.08 -1.23
C GLY A 254 11.25 -16.11 -1.78
N PHE A 255 11.68 -14.96 -2.30
CA PHE A 255 10.81 -13.90 -2.84
C PHE A 255 9.78 -13.37 -1.84
N VAL A 256 10.07 -13.45 -0.54
CA VAL A 256 9.28 -12.78 0.50
C VAL A 256 9.68 -11.31 0.54
N LEU A 257 8.71 -10.42 0.33
CA LEU A 257 8.93 -8.99 0.14
C LEU A 257 8.67 -8.14 1.38
N THR A 258 8.63 -8.75 2.56
CA THR A 258 8.40 -8.05 3.83
C THR A 258 9.64 -7.21 4.19
N PRO A 259 9.55 -5.86 4.27
CA PRO A 259 10.70 -4.99 4.54
C PRO A 259 11.52 -5.35 5.76
N GLY A 260 10.87 -5.79 6.85
CA GLY A 260 11.53 -6.20 8.09
C GLY A 260 12.56 -7.33 7.94
N ARG A 261 12.53 -8.11 6.84
CA ARG A 261 13.56 -9.13 6.55
C ARG A 261 14.87 -8.53 6.05
N TYR A 262 14.81 -7.34 5.44
CA TYR A 262 15.93 -6.72 4.74
C TYR A 262 16.54 -5.61 5.58
N VAL A 263 15.72 -4.76 6.20
CA VAL A 263 16.21 -3.56 6.90
C VAL A 263 16.97 -3.87 8.19
N GLY A 264 16.93 -5.11 8.68
CA GLY A 264 17.54 -5.51 9.96
C GLY A 264 16.81 -4.91 11.16
N ALA A 265 17.41 -5.03 12.34
CA ALA A 265 16.96 -4.32 13.53
C ALA A 265 17.68 -2.97 13.63
N GLU A 266 17.00 -1.96 14.19
CA GLU A 266 17.74 -0.84 14.80
C GLU A 266 18.67 -1.42 15.87
N GLU A 267 19.88 -0.88 15.99
CA GLU A 267 20.71 -1.13 17.16
C GLU A 267 19.88 -0.73 18.39
N MET A 268 19.40 -1.73 19.13
CA MET A 268 18.88 -1.49 20.47
C MET A 268 20.06 -1.01 21.29
N GLU A 269 19.88 0.00 22.14
CA GLU A 269 20.85 0.27 23.21
C GLU A 269 21.10 -1.07 23.90
N ASP A 270 22.36 -1.53 23.85
CA ASP A 270 22.80 -2.70 24.56
C ASP A 270 22.42 -2.49 26.03
N ASP A 271 21.54 -3.35 26.56
CA ASP A 271 21.18 -3.30 27.97
C ASP A 271 22.36 -3.70 28.87
N GLY A 272 23.52 -3.97 28.27
CA GLY A 272 24.76 -4.37 28.91
C GLY A 272 24.70 -5.83 29.38
N GLU A 273 23.63 -6.55 29.05
CA GLU A 273 23.39 -7.93 29.47
C GLU A 273 23.92 -8.87 28.37
N PRO A 274 24.97 -9.68 28.66
CA PRO A 274 25.44 -10.69 27.73
C PRO A 274 24.30 -11.63 27.30
N PHE A 275 24.31 -12.04 26.03
CA PHE A 275 23.25 -12.88 25.44
C PHE A 275 22.92 -14.12 26.28
N ASP A 276 23.94 -14.80 26.79
CA ASP A 276 23.77 -16.02 27.60
C ASP A 276 23.05 -15.72 28.93
N GLU A 277 23.39 -14.61 29.58
CA GLU A 277 22.74 -14.17 30.82
C GLU A 277 21.28 -13.79 30.57
N LYS A 278 21.01 -13.07 29.48
CA LYS A 278 19.67 -12.69 29.04
C LYS A 278 18.80 -13.89 28.71
N MET A 279 19.34 -14.86 27.97
CA MET A 279 18.64 -16.10 27.64
C MET A 279 18.34 -16.92 28.89
N GLN A 280 19.28 -17.01 29.83
CA GLN A 280 19.07 -17.71 31.09
C GLN A 280 17.98 -17.04 31.92
N ARG A 281 18.01 -15.70 32.03
CA ARG A 281 16.98 -14.92 32.72
C ARG A 281 15.61 -15.10 32.09
N LEU A 282 15.49 -14.92 30.78
CA LEU A 282 14.22 -15.06 30.05
C LEU A 282 13.66 -16.48 30.16
N THR A 283 14.52 -17.51 30.09
CA THR A 283 14.10 -18.91 30.25
C THR A 283 13.59 -19.19 31.66
N ASN A 284 14.25 -18.62 32.68
CA ASN A 284 13.78 -18.72 34.07
C ASN A 284 12.45 -17.98 34.29
N THR A 285 12.29 -16.78 33.69
CA THR A 285 11.03 -16.05 33.72
C THR A 285 9.91 -16.86 33.06
N LEU A 286 10.17 -17.44 31.89
CA LEU A 286 9.21 -18.28 31.18
C LEU A 286 8.82 -19.51 32.00
N ALA A 287 9.78 -20.17 32.66
CA ALA A 287 9.50 -21.30 33.55
C ALA A 287 8.62 -20.89 34.74
N SER A 288 8.87 -19.72 35.34
CA SER A 288 8.02 -19.15 36.40
C SER A 288 6.61 -18.90 35.90
N GLN A 289 6.47 -18.31 34.70
CA GLN A 289 5.17 -18.04 34.09
C GLN A 289 4.38 -19.32 33.81
N PHE A 290 5.04 -20.40 33.36
CA PHE A 290 4.37 -21.70 33.21
C PHE A 290 3.87 -22.27 34.55
N LYS A 291 4.67 -22.14 35.61
CA LYS A 291 4.25 -22.58 36.95
C LYS A 291 3.05 -21.79 37.46
N GLU A 292 3.05 -20.48 37.24
CA GLU A 292 1.95 -19.61 37.62
C GLU A 292 0.68 -19.91 36.81
N SER A 293 0.82 -20.13 35.50
CA SER A 293 -0.26 -20.59 34.62
C SER A 293 -0.89 -21.89 35.13
N ALA A 294 -0.08 -22.90 35.46
CA ALA A 294 -0.59 -24.17 35.99
C ALA A 294 -1.30 -24.02 37.35
N ASN A 295 -0.84 -23.10 38.19
CA ASN A 295 -1.50 -22.80 39.47
C ASN A 295 -2.85 -22.11 39.25
N LEU A 296 -2.90 -21.13 38.34
CA LEU A 296 -4.14 -20.45 37.97
C LEU A 296 -5.13 -21.42 37.34
N GLU A 297 -4.67 -22.32 36.48
CA GLU A 297 -5.49 -23.38 35.89
C GLU A 297 -6.12 -24.27 36.96
N LYS A 298 -5.33 -24.73 37.95
CA LYS A 298 -5.85 -25.50 39.10
C LYS A 298 -6.88 -24.70 39.91
N ALA A 299 -6.63 -23.42 40.14
CA ALA A 299 -7.55 -22.55 40.87
C ALA A 299 -8.88 -22.38 40.12
N ILE A 300 -8.82 -22.19 38.80
CA ILE A 300 -10.00 -22.10 37.92
C ILE A 300 -10.78 -23.42 37.97
N MET A 301 -10.11 -24.57 37.82
CA MET A 301 -10.75 -25.89 37.89
C MET A 301 -11.45 -26.11 39.24
N LYS A 302 -10.80 -25.74 40.34
CA LYS A 302 -11.39 -25.84 41.69
C LYS A 302 -12.62 -24.95 41.84
N ASN A 303 -12.57 -23.72 41.36
CA ASN A 303 -13.69 -22.79 41.43
C ASN A 303 -14.86 -23.25 40.55
N LEU A 304 -14.59 -23.71 39.33
CA LEU A 304 -15.62 -24.25 38.44
C LEU A 304 -16.28 -25.52 39.00
N ALA A 305 -15.50 -26.43 39.60
CA ALA A 305 -16.03 -27.60 40.30
C ALA A 305 -16.95 -27.20 41.47
N SER A 306 -16.59 -26.16 42.24
CA SER A 306 -17.43 -25.64 43.33
C SER A 306 -18.75 -25.02 42.85
N LEU A 307 -18.81 -24.58 41.59
CA LEU A 307 -20.00 -24.05 40.92
C LEU A 307 -20.78 -25.12 40.14
N GLY A 308 -20.34 -26.38 40.14
CA GLY A 308 -20.99 -27.50 39.46
C GLY A 308 -20.64 -27.67 37.97
N PHE A 309 -19.60 -26.98 37.47
CA PHE A 309 -19.22 -26.97 36.05
C PHE A 309 -17.80 -27.51 35.83
N SER A 310 -17.55 -28.79 36.13
CA SER A 310 -16.22 -29.38 35.87
C SER A 310 -15.97 -29.60 34.36
N PRO A 311 -14.97 -28.95 33.75
CA PRO A 311 -14.61 -29.19 32.35
C PRO A 311 -14.08 -30.62 32.18
N LYS A 312 -14.39 -31.27 31.05
CA LYS A 312 -13.74 -32.54 30.67
C LYS A 312 -12.32 -32.24 30.16
N GLU A 313 -11.35 -33.08 30.49
CA GLU A 313 -10.01 -32.98 29.93
C GLU A 313 -10.08 -33.06 28.39
N PRO A 314 -9.29 -32.25 27.66
CA PRO A 314 -9.17 -32.41 26.22
C PRO A 314 -8.53 -33.77 25.92
N THR A 315 -9.21 -34.59 25.12
CA THR A 315 -8.63 -35.81 24.52
C THR A 315 -7.52 -35.48 23.54
#